data_AF-A0A4Y2D263-F1
#
_entry.id   AF-A0A4Y2D263-F1
#
_cell.length_a   1.000
_cell.length_b   1.000
_cell.length_c   1.000
_cell.angle_alpha   90.00
_cell.angle_beta   90.00
_cell.angle_gamma   90.00
#
_symmetry.space_group_name_H-M   'P 1'
#
loop_
_entity.id
_entity.type
_entity.pdbx_description
1 polymer ?
#
loop_
_entity_poly.entity_id
_entity_poly.type
_entity_poly.pdbx_seq_one_letter_code
_entity_poly.pdbx_strand_id
1 'polypeptide(L)'
;MVELIPAIINKFRLRKLGITADIEKVFLQIRLQENDKHFLRLLRWENGDKENTKIYQHKRFVLGISSSPFLLGATLEHHLKQVIGHLKVTAQKLLESFYVENCVTSVDNEEELGRFMLDSGEILNPAKFNLCGWETRGCDYFLLVILRKCNVLDKRQKNWGTFVNNRVQEIRRLTDPEDWKHIAGILNPAVLLSRYCGAEELAESLWWEGPSWQKKPREELALSEACPDFAIIKIRKEKELLLLQLIMN
;
A
#
# COMPACT_ATOMS: atom_id res chain seq x y z
N MET A 1 -3.08 -12.27 -4.85
CA MET A 1 -3.09 -10.93 -4.20
C MET A 1 -2.22 -9.94 -4.97
N VAL A 2 -0.95 -10.27 -5.26
CA VAL A 2 -0.05 -9.43 -6.09
C VAL A 2 -0.62 -9.15 -7.49
N GLU A 3 -1.35 -10.09 -8.08
CA GLU A 3 -2.00 -9.97 -9.40
C GLU A 3 -3.03 -8.82 -9.51
N LEU A 4 -3.55 -8.31 -8.39
CA LEU A 4 -4.52 -7.20 -8.39
C LEU A 4 -3.87 -5.81 -8.44
N ILE A 5 -2.57 -5.74 -8.14
CA ILE A 5 -1.81 -4.48 -8.13
C ILE A 5 -1.91 -3.74 -9.48
N PRO A 6 -1.65 -4.35 -10.65
CA PRO A 6 -1.78 -3.65 -11.93
C PRO A 6 -3.15 -2.99 -12.14
N ALA A 7 -4.22 -3.72 -11.82
CA ALA A 7 -5.58 -3.25 -12.02
C ALA A 7 -5.89 -2.04 -11.14
N ILE A 8 -5.45 -2.05 -9.88
CA ILE A 8 -5.65 -0.95 -8.93
C ILE A 8 -4.84 0.29 -9.34
N ILE A 9 -3.61 0.09 -9.82
CA ILE A 9 -2.77 1.17 -10.33
C ILE A 9 -3.45 1.83 -11.54
N ASN A 10 -3.96 1.03 -12.47
CA ASN A 10 -4.67 1.54 -13.64
C ASN A 10 -5.95 2.31 -13.24
N LYS A 11 -6.67 1.88 -12.20
CA LYS A 11 -7.85 2.59 -11.70
C LYS A 11 -7.52 3.97 -11.13
N PHE A 12 -6.38 4.13 -10.44
CA PHE A 12 -5.94 5.45 -10.01
C PHE A 12 -5.56 6.35 -11.19
N ARG A 13 -4.97 5.78 -12.24
CA ARG A 13 -4.52 6.53 -13.41
C ARG A 13 -5.63 6.80 -14.44
N LEU A 14 -6.83 6.26 -14.23
CA LEU A 14 -7.92 6.27 -15.21
C LEU A 14 -8.53 7.67 -15.41
N ARG A 15 -8.66 8.46 -14.36
CA ARG A 15 -9.29 9.80 -14.37
C ARG A 15 -8.27 10.88 -14.00
N LYS A 16 -8.71 12.13 -13.83
CA LYS A 16 -7.82 13.28 -13.58
C LYS A 16 -7.32 13.39 -12.15
N LEU A 17 -8.18 13.10 -11.18
CA LEU A 17 -7.90 13.22 -9.75
C LEU A 17 -7.83 11.82 -9.14
N GLY A 18 -6.65 11.43 -8.71
CA GLY A 18 -6.42 10.17 -8.03
C GLY A 18 -6.75 10.30 -6.54
N ILE A 19 -7.33 9.25 -5.97
CA ILE A 19 -7.79 9.18 -4.59
C ILE A 19 -7.14 7.97 -3.93
N THR A 20 -6.55 8.19 -2.75
CA THR A 20 -6.21 7.09 -1.84
C THR A 20 -6.75 7.35 -0.43
N ALA A 21 -7.15 6.29 0.25
CA ALA A 21 -7.58 6.32 1.65
C ALA A 21 -7.41 4.92 2.27
N ASP A 22 -7.34 4.84 3.58
CA ASP A 22 -7.15 3.56 4.30
C ASP A 22 -8.31 3.34 5.27
N ILE A 23 -8.77 2.10 5.42
CA ILE A 23 -9.76 1.78 6.46
C ILE A 23 -9.06 1.73 7.82
N GLU A 24 -9.46 2.61 8.73
CA GLU A 24 -8.85 2.67 10.06
C GLU A 24 -9.12 1.39 10.86
N LYS A 25 -8.04 0.74 11.33
CA LYS A 25 -8.10 -0.40 12.27
C LYS A 25 -9.02 -1.52 11.78
N VAL A 26 -9.05 -1.78 10.48
CA VAL A 26 -10.05 -2.64 9.83
C VAL A 26 -10.22 -4.02 10.48
N PHE A 27 -9.12 -4.70 10.82
CA PHE A 27 -9.16 -6.04 11.43
C PHE A 27 -9.77 -6.03 12.85
N LEU A 28 -9.78 -4.87 13.52
CA LEU A 28 -10.43 -4.68 14.82
C LEU A 28 -11.93 -4.36 14.70
N GLN A 29 -12.47 -4.22 13.50
CA GLN A 29 -13.92 -4.06 13.31
C GLN A 29 -14.62 -5.40 13.09
N ILE A 30 -13.91 -6.42 12.61
CA ILE A 30 -14.47 -7.74 12.29
C ILE A 30 -14.30 -8.70 13.46
N ARG A 31 -15.39 -9.32 13.90
CA ARG A 31 -15.38 -10.34 14.97
C ARG A 31 -15.09 -11.72 14.40
N LEU A 32 -14.35 -12.52 15.17
CA LEU A 32 -14.16 -13.93 14.88
C LEU A 32 -15.38 -14.73 15.36
N GLN A 33 -15.74 -15.76 14.61
CA GLN A 33 -16.72 -16.75 15.05
C GLN A 33 -16.18 -17.46 16.30
N GLU A 34 -17.06 -17.78 17.26
CA GLU A 34 -16.67 -18.37 18.55
C GLU A 34 -15.79 -19.61 18.37
N ASN A 35 -16.16 -20.45 17.40
CA ASN A 35 -15.47 -21.69 17.08
C ASN A 35 -14.07 -21.45 16.50
N ASP A 36 -13.75 -20.30 15.91
CA ASP A 36 -12.44 -20.04 15.31
C ASP A 36 -11.47 -19.36 16.26
N LYS A 37 -11.97 -18.77 17.34
CA LYS A 37 -11.14 -17.98 18.26
C LYS A 37 -10.03 -18.82 18.90
N HIS A 38 -10.23 -20.13 19.09
CA HIS A 38 -9.24 -21.00 19.72
C HIS A 38 -7.97 -21.20 18.88
N PHE A 39 -8.04 -21.01 17.56
CA PHE A 39 -6.87 -21.02 16.67
C PHE A 39 -6.00 -19.78 16.83
N LEU A 40 -6.52 -18.72 17.44
CA LEU A 40 -5.86 -17.43 17.61
C LEU A 40 -5.59 -17.14 19.09
N ARG A 41 -5.00 -18.13 19.76
CA ARG A 41 -4.52 -18.02 21.13
C ARG A 41 -3.07 -17.55 21.17
N LEU A 42 -2.78 -16.66 22.10
CA LEU A 42 -1.44 -16.21 22.44
C LEU A 42 -1.10 -16.66 23.85
N LEU A 43 0.07 -17.26 24.00
CA LEU A 43 0.63 -17.58 25.31
C LEU A 43 1.50 -16.41 25.74
N ARG A 44 1.28 -15.93 26.97
CA ARG A 44 2.12 -14.91 27.60
C ARG A 44 2.60 -15.44 28.95
N TRP A 45 3.91 -15.50 29.11
CA TRP A 45 4.54 -15.76 30.39
C TRP A 45 4.49 -14.49 31.24
N GLU A 46 3.95 -14.58 32.45
CA GLU A 46 4.06 -13.48 33.39
C GLU A 46 5.41 -13.53 34.09
N ASN A 47 6.12 -12.40 34.13
CA ASN A 47 7.44 -12.27 34.77
C ASN A 47 8.50 -13.26 34.24
N GLY A 48 8.36 -13.74 33.00
CA GLY A 48 9.28 -14.71 32.41
C GLY A 48 9.12 -16.14 32.95
N ASP A 49 8.12 -16.39 33.78
CA ASP A 49 7.83 -17.69 34.35
C ASP A 49 6.87 -18.48 33.44
N LYS A 50 7.32 -19.67 33.02
CA LYS A 50 6.55 -20.58 32.17
C LYS A 50 5.43 -21.26 32.95
N GLU A 51 5.55 -21.46 34.26
CA GLU A 51 4.50 -22.06 35.07
C GLU A 51 3.35 -21.07 35.32
N ASN A 52 3.66 -19.77 35.31
CA ASN A 52 2.67 -18.70 35.33
C ASN A 52 2.29 -18.20 33.91
N THR A 53 1.92 -19.15 33.04
CA THR A 53 1.49 -18.83 31.67
C THR A 53 0.01 -18.42 31.64
N LYS A 54 -0.27 -17.23 31.09
CA LYS A 54 -1.63 -16.80 30.74
C LYS A 54 -1.91 -17.01 29.25
N ILE A 55 -3.10 -17.53 28.97
CA ILE A 55 -3.60 -17.72 27.60
C ILE A 55 -4.54 -16.57 27.27
N TYR A 56 -4.21 -15.81 26.24
CA TYR A 56 -5.05 -14.78 25.66
C TYR A 56 -5.65 -15.30 24.36
N GLN A 57 -6.85 -14.85 24.03
CA GLN A 57 -7.56 -15.28 22.83
C GLN A 57 -8.08 -14.06 22.06
N HIS A 58 -7.74 -13.98 20.78
CA HIS A 58 -8.25 -12.91 19.94
C HIS A 58 -9.76 -13.08 19.73
N LYS A 59 -10.50 -11.96 19.83
CA LYS A 59 -11.94 -11.91 19.55
C LYS A 59 -12.24 -11.37 18.15
N ARG A 60 -11.22 -10.92 17.44
CA ARG A 60 -11.28 -10.17 16.19
C ARG A 60 -10.13 -10.59 15.28
N PHE A 61 -10.19 -10.21 14.01
CA PHE A 61 -9.12 -10.52 13.07
C PHE A 61 -7.79 -9.92 13.52
N VAL A 62 -6.71 -10.59 13.14
CA VAL A 62 -5.35 -10.24 13.56
C VAL A 62 -4.49 -10.04 12.33
N LEU A 63 -3.63 -9.02 12.39
CA LEU A 63 -2.60 -8.79 11.39
C LEU A 63 -1.67 -10.00 11.31
N GLY A 64 -1.29 -10.38 10.09
CA GLY A 64 -0.31 -11.46 9.84
C GLY A 64 -0.90 -12.85 9.64
N ILE A 65 -2.23 -13.01 9.73
CA ILE A 65 -2.89 -14.27 9.34
C ILE A 65 -3.20 -14.23 7.84
N SER A 66 -2.81 -15.28 7.11
CA SER A 66 -2.99 -15.38 5.65
C SER A 66 -4.45 -15.30 5.19
N SER A 67 -5.40 -15.74 6.01
CA SER A 67 -6.84 -15.71 5.71
C SER A 67 -7.50 -14.35 5.96
N SER A 68 -6.91 -13.48 6.78
CA SER A 68 -7.54 -12.20 7.16
C SER A 68 -7.81 -11.26 5.97
N PRO A 69 -6.89 -11.09 5.00
CA PRO A 69 -7.17 -10.29 3.80
C PRO A 69 -8.34 -10.84 2.97
N PHE A 70 -8.44 -12.16 2.81
CA PHE A 70 -9.54 -12.80 2.08
C PHE A 70 -10.88 -12.57 2.78
N LEU A 71 -10.93 -12.81 4.08
CA LEU A 71 -12.15 -12.62 4.88
C LEU A 71 -12.58 -11.15 4.95
N LEU A 72 -11.61 -10.22 4.99
CA LEU A 72 -11.88 -8.79 4.86
C LEU A 72 -12.53 -8.47 3.51
N GLY A 73 -11.95 -8.96 2.40
CA GLY A 73 -12.51 -8.79 1.06
C GLY A 73 -13.96 -9.29 0.97
N ALA A 74 -14.23 -10.50 1.47
CA ALA A 74 -15.58 -11.06 1.50
C ALA A 74 -16.56 -10.24 2.36
N THR A 75 -16.09 -9.70 3.49
CA THR A 75 -16.90 -8.86 4.38
C THR A 75 -17.24 -7.53 3.72
N LEU A 76 -16.27 -6.87 3.10
CA LEU A 76 -16.47 -5.64 2.32
C LEU A 76 -17.41 -5.87 1.15
N GLU A 77 -17.21 -6.95 0.40
CA GLU A 77 -18.07 -7.31 -0.74
C GLU A 77 -19.52 -7.54 -0.31
N HIS A 78 -19.73 -8.29 0.77
CA HIS A 78 -21.07 -8.52 1.31
C HIS A 78 -21.76 -7.21 1.73
N HIS A 79 -21.03 -6.34 2.43
CA HIS A 79 -21.53 -5.05 2.88
C HIS A 79 -21.88 -4.12 1.71
N LEU A 80 -20.98 -3.97 0.73
CA LEU A 80 -21.17 -3.09 -0.42
C LEU A 80 -22.30 -3.56 -1.35
N LYS A 81 -22.50 -4.88 -1.49
CA LYS A 81 -23.60 -5.44 -2.30
C LYS A 81 -24.99 -5.19 -1.73
N GLN A 82 -25.09 -4.87 -0.44
CA GLN A 82 -26.37 -4.54 0.21
C GLN A 82 -26.79 -3.08 0.02
N VAL A 83 -25.89 -2.22 -0.49
CA VAL A 83 -26.19 -0.81 -0.70
C VAL A 83 -27.16 -0.63 -1.87
N ILE A 84 -28.22 0.15 -1.63
CA ILE A 84 -29.27 0.45 -2.60
C ILE A 84 -29.48 1.97 -2.75
N GLY A 85 -30.27 2.36 -3.76
CA GLY A 85 -30.62 3.77 -4.00
C GLY A 85 -29.47 4.57 -4.63
N HIS A 86 -29.39 5.87 -4.29
CA HIS A 86 -28.43 6.80 -4.89
C HIS A 86 -26.97 6.42 -4.59
N LEU A 87 -26.71 5.79 -3.44
CA LEU A 87 -25.38 5.35 -3.00
C LEU A 87 -24.84 4.14 -3.79
N LYS A 88 -25.68 3.45 -4.57
CA LYS A 88 -25.29 2.22 -5.30
C LYS A 88 -24.12 2.45 -6.26
N VAL A 89 -24.07 3.61 -6.91
CA VAL A 89 -22.99 3.96 -7.85
C VAL A 89 -21.64 4.04 -7.11
N THR A 90 -21.61 4.73 -5.98
CA THR A 90 -20.39 4.83 -5.15
C THR A 90 -20.03 3.49 -4.53
N ALA A 91 -21.00 2.69 -4.09
CA ALA A 91 -20.75 1.35 -3.55
C ALA A 91 -20.11 0.41 -4.60
N GLN A 92 -20.57 0.46 -5.84
CA GLN A 92 -19.98 -0.31 -6.93
C GLN A 92 -18.54 0.14 -7.24
N LYS A 93 -18.30 1.45 -7.23
CA LYS A 93 -16.94 1.98 -7.36
C LYS A 93 -16.03 1.51 -6.21
N LEU A 94 -16.51 1.57 -4.96
CA LEU A 94 -15.78 1.10 -3.79
C LEU A 94 -15.43 -0.40 -3.88
N LEU A 95 -16.35 -1.24 -4.36
CA LEU A 95 -16.14 -2.68 -4.50
C LEU A 95 -14.92 -2.99 -5.37
N GLU A 96 -14.68 -2.14 -6.36
CA GLU A 96 -13.60 -2.23 -7.31
C GLU A 96 -12.31 -1.50 -6.89
N SER A 97 -12.37 -0.72 -5.80
CA SER A 97 -11.30 0.21 -5.43
C SER A 97 -10.43 -0.28 -4.27
N PHE A 98 -10.77 -1.41 -3.61
CA PHE A 98 -10.00 -1.90 -2.46
C PHE A 98 -8.87 -2.86 -2.83
N TYR A 99 -7.68 -2.60 -2.28
CA TYR A 99 -6.59 -3.54 -2.11
C TYR A 99 -6.41 -3.84 -0.62
N VAL A 100 -6.97 -4.97 -0.17
CA VAL A 100 -7.03 -5.30 1.27
C VAL A 100 -7.70 -4.16 2.05
N GLU A 101 -6.96 -3.35 2.81
CA GLU A 101 -7.49 -2.19 3.56
C GLU A 101 -7.38 -0.85 2.85
N ASN A 102 -6.67 -0.78 1.71
CA ASN A 102 -6.38 0.46 1.00
C ASN A 102 -7.40 0.70 -0.11
N CYS A 103 -8.13 1.81 -0.05
CA CYS A 103 -8.96 2.30 -1.15
C CYS A 103 -8.12 3.12 -2.12
N VAL A 104 -8.14 2.77 -3.41
CA VAL A 104 -7.39 3.43 -4.47
C VAL A 104 -8.29 3.54 -5.71
N THR A 105 -8.58 4.77 -6.14
CA THR A 105 -9.46 5.05 -7.29
C THR A 105 -9.13 6.42 -7.89
N SER A 106 -9.88 6.86 -8.90
CA SER A 106 -9.81 8.22 -9.43
C SER A 106 -11.18 8.76 -9.88
N VAL A 107 -11.30 10.08 -10.00
CA VAL A 107 -12.50 10.84 -10.45
C VAL A 107 -12.10 11.96 -11.40
N ASP A 108 -13.05 12.53 -12.14
CA ASP A 108 -12.73 13.52 -13.18
C ASP A 108 -12.64 14.96 -12.69
N ASN A 109 -13.26 15.28 -11.55
CA ASN A 109 -13.38 16.64 -11.02
C ASN A 109 -13.61 16.66 -9.50
N GLU A 110 -13.45 17.84 -8.90
CA GLU A 110 -13.58 18.07 -7.45
C GLU A 110 -15.00 17.80 -6.92
N GLU A 111 -16.04 17.96 -7.76
CA GLU A 111 -17.43 17.68 -7.36
C GLU A 111 -17.67 16.17 -7.20
N GLU A 112 -17.16 15.36 -8.13
CA GLU A 112 -17.16 13.90 -7.99
C GLU A 112 -16.30 13.44 -6.81
N LEU A 113 -15.19 14.13 -6.53
CA LEU A 113 -14.35 13.85 -5.37
C LEU A 113 -15.13 14.05 -4.06
N GLY A 114 -15.77 15.21 -3.91
CA GLY A 114 -16.59 15.53 -2.74
C GLY A 114 -17.72 14.54 -2.53
N ARG A 115 -18.45 14.21 -3.62
CA ARG A 115 -19.50 13.17 -3.58
C ARG A 115 -18.96 11.82 -3.19
N PHE A 116 -17.85 11.37 -3.78
CA PHE A 116 -17.24 10.09 -3.46
C PHE A 116 -16.84 10.00 -1.98
N MET A 117 -16.21 11.05 -1.42
CA MET A 117 -15.82 11.06 0.00
C MET A 117 -17.04 11.00 0.94
N LEU A 118 -18.09 11.77 0.64
CA LEU A 118 -19.31 11.82 1.44
C LEU A 118 -20.05 10.48 1.39
N ASP A 119 -20.38 10.02 0.19
CA ASP A 119 -21.09 8.75 -0.04
C ASP A 119 -20.32 7.56 0.57
N SER A 120 -18.99 7.53 0.41
CA SER A 120 -18.17 6.45 0.97
C SER A 120 -18.23 6.43 2.50
N GLY A 121 -18.27 7.60 3.13
CA GLY A 121 -18.46 7.73 4.57
C GLY A 121 -19.80 7.16 5.01
N GLU A 122 -20.89 7.53 4.33
CA GLU A 122 -22.24 7.02 4.62
C GLU A 122 -22.34 5.51 4.42
N ILE A 123 -21.78 5.02 3.31
CA ILE A 123 -21.80 3.59 2.96
C ILE A 123 -21.05 2.77 4.01
N LEU A 124 -19.87 3.19 4.45
CA LEU A 124 -18.98 2.38 5.28
C LEU A 124 -19.20 2.53 6.79
N ASN A 125 -19.86 3.62 7.22
CA ASN A 125 -20.10 3.91 8.63
C ASN A 125 -20.91 2.81 9.38
N PRO A 126 -21.97 2.20 8.82
CA PRO A 126 -22.69 1.10 9.49
C PRO A 126 -21.79 -0.10 9.85
N ALA A 127 -20.77 -0.37 9.02
CA ALA A 127 -19.76 -1.42 9.26
C ALA A 127 -18.55 -0.93 10.08
N LYS A 128 -18.52 0.35 10.47
CA LYS A 128 -17.38 1.02 11.14
C LYS A 128 -16.08 1.00 10.32
N PHE A 129 -16.19 0.88 9.00
CA PHE A 129 -15.06 0.90 8.08
C PHE A 129 -14.70 2.34 7.67
N ASN A 130 -14.37 3.17 8.66
CA ASN A 130 -14.08 4.57 8.43
C ASN A 130 -12.82 4.74 7.56
N LEU A 131 -12.98 5.43 6.43
CA LEU A 131 -11.86 5.82 5.58
C LEU A 131 -11.14 7.03 6.17
N CYS A 132 -9.83 6.91 6.30
CA CYS A 132 -8.94 7.93 6.84
C CYS A 132 -7.72 8.12 5.94
N GLY A 133 -6.90 9.13 6.24
CA GLY A 133 -5.67 9.40 5.47
C GLY A 133 -5.95 9.68 4.00
N TRP A 134 -7.00 10.46 3.73
CA TRP A 134 -7.39 10.87 2.37
C TRP A 134 -6.25 11.66 1.73
N GLU A 135 -5.79 11.19 0.57
CA GLU A 135 -4.83 11.91 -0.26
C GLU A 135 -5.38 12.02 -1.68
N THR A 136 -5.37 13.24 -2.20
CA THR A 136 -5.87 13.57 -3.54
C THR A 136 -4.79 14.36 -4.28
N ARG A 137 -4.47 13.92 -5.49
CA ARG A 137 -3.49 14.57 -6.38
C ARG A 137 -3.91 14.36 -7.83
N GLY A 138 -3.42 15.22 -8.71
CA GLY A 138 -3.38 14.88 -10.15
C GLY A 138 -2.70 13.52 -10.33
N CYS A 139 -3.22 12.70 -11.23
CA CYS A 139 -2.81 11.29 -11.36
C CYS A 139 -1.34 11.06 -11.69
N ASP A 140 -0.61 12.13 -12.01
CA ASP A 140 0.83 12.15 -12.27
C ASP A 140 1.69 11.85 -11.03
N TYR A 141 1.15 11.98 -9.81
CA TYR A 141 1.90 11.87 -8.54
C TYR A 141 1.64 10.57 -7.74
N PHE A 142 1.20 9.51 -8.42
CA PHE A 142 0.65 8.30 -7.79
C PHE A 142 1.57 7.58 -6.80
N LEU A 143 2.88 7.44 -7.06
CA LEU A 143 3.69 6.57 -6.23
C LEU A 143 4.39 7.21 -5.03
N LEU A 144 4.50 8.53 -4.96
CA LEU A 144 4.89 9.16 -3.70
C LEU A 144 3.84 8.87 -2.61
N VAL A 145 2.57 8.77 -3.00
CA VAL A 145 1.46 8.45 -2.10
C VAL A 145 1.50 6.97 -1.68
N ILE A 146 1.56 6.04 -2.64
CA ILE A 146 1.63 4.59 -2.31
C ILE A 146 2.93 4.24 -1.58
N LEU A 147 4.10 4.73 -2.00
CA LEU A 147 5.36 4.38 -1.33
C LEU A 147 5.51 5.04 0.05
N ARG A 148 4.88 6.19 0.31
CA ARG A 148 4.75 6.75 1.67
C ARG A 148 3.83 5.88 2.54
N LYS A 149 2.68 5.46 2.01
CA LYS A 149 1.74 4.58 2.75
C LYS A 149 2.27 3.17 2.97
N CYS A 150 3.03 2.63 2.02
CA CYS A 150 3.67 1.30 2.10
C CYS A 150 5.03 1.32 2.84
N ASN A 151 5.47 2.44 3.43
CA ASN A 151 6.81 2.57 4.07
C ASN A 151 8.00 2.25 3.15
N VAL A 152 7.87 2.35 1.83
CA VAL A 152 8.91 1.93 0.87
C VAL A 152 9.85 3.07 0.49
N LEU A 153 9.51 4.35 0.75
CA LEU A 153 10.43 5.46 0.49
C LEU A 153 10.64 6.41 1.67
N ASP A 154 11.93 6.59 1.93
CA ASP A 154 12.64 7.54 2.78
C ASP A 154 12.83 7.20 4.25
N LYS A 155 14.10 7.14 4.64
CA LYS A 155 14.59 7.45 5.98
C LYS A 155 16.06 7.83 5.95
N ARG A 156 16.39 8.96 5.31
CA ARG A 156 17.51 9.76 5.83
C ARG A 156 17.09 10.41 7.17
N GLN A 157 17.50 9.72 8.24
CA GLN A 157 17.66 10.12 9.65
C GLN A 157 16.48 10.04 10.66
N LYS A 158 16.78 9.22 11.68
CA LYS A 158 16.56 9.37 13.14
C LYS A 158 15.13 9.39 13.68
N ASN A 159 14.49 8.22 13.60
CA ASN A 159 13.85 7.49 14.70
C ASN A 159 12.87 6.50 14.08
N TRP A 160 13.24 5.23 14.09
CA TRP A 160 12.37 4.20 13.55
C TRP A 160 11.30 3.88 14.59
N GLY A 161 10.03 3.89 14.19
CA GLY A 161 8.95 3.40 15.07
C GLY A 161 9.24 1.95 15.49
N THR A 162 8.77 1.57 16.68
CA THR A 162 9.10 0.29 17.34
C THR A 162 8.98 -0.92 16.42
N PHE A 163 7.93 -0.98 15.60
CA PHE A 163 7.72 -2.08 14.64
C PHE A 163 8.82 -2.16 13.57
N VAL A 164 9.15 -1.03 12.94
CA VAL A 164 10.20 -0.96 11.91
C VAL A 164 11.56 -1.28 12.51
N ASN A 165 11.83 -0.77 13.72
CA ASN A 165 13.07 -1.08 14.43
C ASN A 165 13.19 -2.59 14.72
N ASN A 166 12.16 -3.20 15.30
CA ASN A 166 12.14 -4.63 15.60
C ASN A 166 12.35 -5.47 14.33
N ARG A 167 11.69 -5.09 13.22
CA ARG A 167 11.77 -5.84 11.97
C ARG A 167 13.14 -5.75 11.32
N VAL A 168 13.78 -4.58 11.33
CA VAL A 168 15.13 -4.48 10.77
C VAL A 168 16.17 -5.14 11.66
N GLN A 169 16.01 -5.11 12.99
CA GLN A 169 16.85 -5.89 13.89
C GLN A 169 16.72 -7.39 13.61
N GLU A 170 15.51 -7.87 13.36
CA GLU A 170 15.25 -9.26 12.97
C GLU A 170 15.94 -9.61 11.64
N ILE A 171 15.80 -8.78 10.60
CA ILE A 171 16.46 -8.99 9.31
C ILE A 171 17.98 -9.01 9.49
N ARG A 172 18.57 -8.05 10.20
CA ARG A 172 20.01 -8.01 10.50
C ARG A 172 20.52 -9.20 11.29
N ARG A 173 19.66 -9.84 12.09
CA ARG A 173 19.98 -11.07 12.81
C ARG A 173 19.92 -12.30 11.90
N LEU A 174 19.05 -12.29 10.88
CA LEU A 174 18.78 -13.43 9.99
C LEU A 174 19.59 -13.41 8.68
N THR A 175 20.17 -12.27 8.32
CA THR A 175 20.90 -12.09 7.06
C THR A 175 22.21 -11.35 7.30
N ASP A 176 23.24 -11.69 6.53
CA ASP A 176 24.50 -10.93 6.51
C ASP A 176 24.31 -9.63 5.70
N PRO A 177 24.60 -8.43 6.25
CA PRO A 177 24.59 -7.19 5.48
C PRO A 177 25.48 -7.23 4.22
N GLU A 178 26.54 -8.02 4.20
CA GLU A 178 27.43 -8.18 3.04
C GLU A 178 26.72 -8.87 1.85
N ASP A 179 25.64 -9.61 2.13
CA ASP A 179 24.81 -10.22 1.10
C ASP A 179 23.88 -9.20 0.40
N TRP A 180 23.77 -7.98 0.93
CA TRP A 180 22.81 -6.98 0.45
C TRP A 180 23.42 -6.15 -0.68
N LYS A 181 22.84 -6.24 -1.88
CA LYS A 181 23.25 -5.42 -3.04
C LYS A 181 22.26 -4.27 -3.27
N HIS A 182 22.78 -3.06 -3.36
CA HIS A 182 21.98 -1.90 -3.78
C HIS A 182 21.68 -1.98 -5.28
N ILE A 183 20.41 -1.82 -5.66
CA ILE A 183 19.97 -1.75 -7.05
C ILE A 183 19.79 -0.28 -7.40
N ALA A 184 20.54 0.20 -8.40
CA ALA A 184 20.38 1.55 -8.92
C ALA A 184 18.92 1.82 -9.28
N GLY A 185 18.42 3.01 -8.95
CA GLY A 185 16.98 3.32 -9.10
C GLY A 185 16.45 3.11 -10.52
N ILE A 186 17.26 3.29 -11.56
CA ILE A 186 16.87 3.03 -12.96
C ILE A 186 16.65 1.55 -13.28
N LEU A 187 17.29 0.65 -12.52
CA LEU A 187 17.21 -0.80 -12.66
C LEU A 187 16.23 -1.43 -11.67
N ASN A 188 15.70 -0.63 -10.74
CA ASN A 188 14.72 -1.09 -9.78
C ASN A 188 13.35 -1.17 -10.49
N PRO A 189 12.76 -2.35 -10.68
CA PRO A 189 11.46 -2.49 -11.35
C PRO A 189 10.34 -1.77 -10.60
N ALA A 190 10.47 -1.60 -9.27
CA ALA A 190 9.54 -0.78 -8.51
C ALA A 190 9.60 0.71 -8.92
N VAL A 191 10.64 1.13 -9.66
CA VAL A 191 10.78 2.51 -10.15
C VAL A 191 9.95 2.81 -11.39
N LEU A 192 9.70 1.85 -12.27
CA LEU A 192 8.72 1.98 -13.36
C LEU A 192 7.30 2.19 -12.84
N LEU A 193 6.96 1.48 -11.76
CA LEU A 193 5.73 1.76 -11.03
C LEU A 193 5.85 3.13 -10.32
N SER A 194 7.04 3.49 -9.81
CA SER A 194 7.21 4.67 -8.93
C SER A 194 7.31 6.04 -9.54
N ARG A 195 7.67 6.09 -10.81
CA ARG A 195 7.72 7.31 -11.59
C ARG A 195 6.72 7.15 -12.71
N TYR A 196 6.06 8.25 -13.07
CA TYR A 196 5.09 8.29 -14.17
C TYR A 196 5.57 7.43 -15.34
N CYS A 197 4.77 6.43 -15.69
CA CYS A 197 5.01 5.50 -16.78
C CYS A 197 3.67 5.33 -17.50
N GLY A 198 3.63 5.63 -18.80
CA GLY A 198 2.41 5.52 -19.58
C GLY A 198 1.86 4.10 -19.60
N ALA A 199 0.58 3.89 -19.91
CA ALA A 199 0.01 2.54 -19.98
C ALA A 199 0.73 1.66 -21.03
N GLU A 200 1.12 2.25 -22.17
CA GLU A 200 1.90 1.60 -23.23
C GLU A 200 3.32 1.29 -22.77
N GLU A 201 4.02 2.26 -22.18
CA GLU A 201 5.37 2.08 -21.64
C GLU A 201 5.40 1.02 -20.52
N LEU A 202 4.36 0.98 -19.67
CA LEU A 202 4.23 -0.04 -18.64
C LEU A 202 4.04 -1.42 -19.27
N ALA A 203 3.26 -1.51 -20.35
CA ALA A 203 3.05 -2.75 -21.07
C ALA A 203 4.34 -3.24 -21.76
N GLU A 204 5.16 -2.33 -22.29
CA GLU A 204 6.42 -2.68 -22.94
C GLU A 204 7.54 -2.99 -21.95
N SER A 205 7.45 -2.49 -20.71
CA SER A 205 8.50 -2.65 -19.69
C SER A 205 8.70 -4.07 -19.16
N LEU A 206 7.77 -4.99 -19.44
CA LEU A 206 7.76 -6.37 -18.92
C LEU A 206 7.90 -6.44 -17.39
N TRP A 207 7.43 -5.43 -16.67
CA TRP A 207 7.61 -5.34 -15.22
C TRP A 207 7.04 -6.55 -14.46
N TRP A 208 6.00 -7.19 -15.01
CA TRP A 208 5.38 -8.41 -14.47
C TRP A 208 6.25 -9.66 -14.59
N GLU A 209 7.29 -9.64 -15.42
CA GLU A 209 8.23 -10.76 -15.57
C GLU A 209 9.40 -10.72 -14.58
N GLY A 210 9.51 -9.60 -13.85
CA GLY A 210 10.66 -9.28 -13.01
C GLY A 210 11.92 -8.93 -13.83
N PRO A 211 12.93 -8.31 -13.20
CA PRO A 211 14.15 -7.96 -13.88
C PRO A 211 14.91 -9.20 -14.38
N SER A 212 15.45 -9.13 -15.59
CA SER A 212 16.21 -10.24 -16.19
C SER A 212 17.39 -10.71 -15.33
N TRP A 213 17.99 -9.82 -14.54
CA TRP A 213 19.07 -10.15 -13.62
C TRP A 213 18.64 -10.99 -12.42
N GLN A 214 17.35 -11.04 -12.04
CA GLN A 214 16.86 -11.97 -11.01
C GLN A 214 16.91 -13.43 -11.47
N LYS A 215 16.93 -13.65 -12.78
CA LYS A 215 16.99 -14.98 -13.41
C LYS A 215 18.44 -15.46 -13.58
N LYS A 216 19.43 -14.64 -13.21
CA LYS A 216 20.87 -14.93 -13.36
C LYS A 216 21.47 -15.49 -12.06
N PRO A 217 22.58 -16.24 -12.15
CA PRO A 217 23.35 -16.68 -10.99
C PRO A 217 23.82 -15.51 -10.11
N ARG A 218 23.99 -15.76 -8.81
CA ARG A 218 24.28 -14.74 -7.80
C ARG A 218 25.62 -14.03 -8.05
N GLU A 219 26.54 -14.74 -8.69
CA GLU A 219 27.89 -14.30 -9.07
C GLU A 219 27.87 -13.28 -10.22
N GLU A 220 26.83 -13.30 -11.08
CA GLU A 220 26.69 -12.42 -12.25
C GLU A 220 25.95 -11.11 -11.96
N LEU A 221 25.48 -10.91 -10.71
CA LEU A 221 24.91 -9.64 -10.26
C LEU A 221 26.02 -8.60 -10.13
N ALA A 222 26.45 -8.04 -11.25
CA ALA A 222 27.45 -6.99 -11.32
C ALA A 222 27.02 -5.79 -10.46
N LEU A 223 27.93 -5.37 -9.59
CA LEU A 223 27.84 -4.14 -8.80
C LEU A 223 27.74 -2.96 -9.76
N SER A 224 26.53 -2.44 -9.96
CA SER A 224 26.37 -1.13 -10.58
C SER A 224 26.60 -0.07 -9.51
N GLU A 225 27.85 0.38 -9.38
CA GLU A 225 28.18 1.68 -8.80
C GLU A 225 27.68 2.80 -9.74
N ALA A 226 26.36 2.94 -9.86
CA ALA A 226 25.76 4.13 -10.42
C ALA A 226 25.05 4.85 -9.27
N CYS A 227 25.81 5.68 -8.56
CA CYS A 227 25.23 6.83 -7.88
C CYS A 227 24.49 7.63 -8.96
N PRO A 228 23.16 7.85 -8.87
CA PRO A 228 22.48 8.66 -9.86
C PRO A 228 23.14 10.04 -9.87
N ASP A 229 23.64 10.41 -11.04
CA ASP A 229 24.37 11.64 -11.30
C ASP A 229 23.66 12.81 -10.61
N PHE A 230 24.34 13.54 -9.73
CA PHE A 230 23.75 14.67 -9.01
C PHE A 230 23.18 15.71 -10.01
N ALA A 231 23.72 15.75 -11.23
CA ALA A 231 23.19 16.52 -12.35
C ALA A 231 21.76 16.11 -12.75
N ILE A 232 21.44 14.81 -12.80
CA ILE A 232 20.09 14.32 -13.15
C ILE A 232 19.06 14.64 -12.05
N ILE A 233 19.47 14.60 -10.79
CA ILE A 233 18.64 15.01 -9.65
C ILE A 233 18.39 16.53 -9.67
N LYS A 234 19.40 17.32 -10.06
CA LYS A 234 19.30 18.79 -10.17
C LYS A 234 18.40 19.22 -11.33
N ILE A 235 18.56 18.59 -12.51
CA ILE A 235 17.70 18.81 -13.69
C ILE A 235 16.23 18.47 -13.40
N ARG A 236 15.96 17.44 -12.56
CA ARG A 236 14.58 17.08 -12.16
C ARG A 236 13.96 18.03 -11.15
N LYS A 237 14.74 18.58 -10.20
CA LYS A 237 14.28 19.65 -9.30
C LYS A 237 14.05 20.98 -10.03
N GLU A 238 14.88 21.30 -11.02
CA GLU A 238 14.70 22.49 -11.86
C GLU A 238 13.43 22.39 -12.72
N LYS A 239 13.09 21.20 -13.24
CA LYS A 239 11.81 20.97 -13.92
C LYS A 239 10.58 21.10 -13.01
N GLU A 240 10.66 20.69 -11.74
CA GLU A 240 9.61 20.94 -10.74
C GLU A 240 9.50 22.44 -10.38
N LEU A 241 10.62 23.17 -10.32
CA LEU A 241 10.62 24.62 -10.08
C LEU A 241 10.08 25.43 -11.27
N LEU A 242 10.40 25.02 -12.50
CA LEU A 242 9.88 25.64 -13.74
C LEU A 242 8.36 25.46 -13.87
N LEU A 243 7.82 24.33 -13.43
CA LEU A 243 6.37 24.10 -13.41
C LEU A 243 5.66 24.98 -12.37
N LEU A 244 6.30 25.24 -11.22
CA LEU A 244 5.79 26.17 -10.20
C LEU A 244 5.87 27.65 -10.64
N GLN A 245 6.84 28.02 -11.47
CA GLN A 245 6.92 29.37 -12.07
C GLN A 245 5.87 29.61 -13.17
N LEU A 246 5.41 28.55 -13.86
CA LEU A 246 4.34 28.61 -14.86
C LEU A 246 2.93 28.65 -14.26
N ILE A 247 2.78 28.35 -12.97
CA ILE A 247 1.49 28.35 -12.25
C ILE A 247 1.28 29.64 -11.45
N MET A 248 2.31 30.49 -11.32
CA MET A 248 2.30 31.72 -10.52
C MET A 248 2.38 33.01 -11.37
N ASN A 249 2.07 32.96 -12.67
CA ASN A 249 1.79 34.13 -13.52
C ASN A 249 0.51 33.88 -14.33
#